data_AF-A0A7X3SJM0-F1
#
_entry.id   AF-A0A7X3SJM0-F1
#
_cell.length_a   1.000
_cell.length_b   1.000
_cell.length_c   1.000
_cell.angle_alpha   90.00
_cell.angle_beta   90.00
_cell.angle_gamma   90.00
#
_symmetry.space_group_name_H-M   'P 1'
#
loop_
_entity.id
_entity.type
_entity.pdbx_description
1 polymer ?
#
loop_
_entity_poly.entity_id
_entity_poly.type
_entity_poly.pdbx_seq_one_letter_code
_entity_poly.pdbx_strand_id
1 'polypeptide(L)'
;MKLNDIFKSNDGYVVAQIKVRDSDGTPRDIEPKSCCLTFEEAVRERESLSGMDVIICPPFGYGDISPAETADYFRAYFGTNADVLNQRLC
;
A
#
# COMPACT_ATOMS: atom_id res chain seq x y z
N MET A 1 10.36 11.17 -2.78
CA MET A 1 9.81 10.73 -4.09
C MET A 1 8.29 10.71 -3.96
N LYS A 2 7.49 11.06 -4.97
CA LYS A 2 6.01 11.04 -4.83
C LYS A 2 5.47 9.64 -5.12
N LEU A 3 4.33 9.28 -4.50
CA LEU A 3 3.64 7.99 -4.70
C LEU A 3 3.43 7.65 -6.20
N ASN A 4 3.10 8.65 -7.01
CA ASN A 4 2.92 8.50 -8.46
C ASN A 4 4.18 8.13 -9.24
N ASP A 5 5.37 8.45 -8.72
CA ASP A 5 6.64 8.09 -9.37
C ASP A 5 6.98 6.61 -9.14
N ILE A 6 6.54 6.06 -8.00
CA ILE A 6 6.72 4.65 -7.63
C ILE A 6 5.85 3.76 -8.52
N PHE A 7 4.60 4.16 -8.77
CA PHE A 7 3.67 3.42 -9.63
C PHE A 7 4.11 3.31 -11.09
N LYS A 8 4.80 4.32 -11.62
CA LYS A 8 5.23 4.33 -13.03
C LYS A 8 6.48 3.53 -13.32
N SER A 9 7.23 3.14 -12.28
CA SER A 9 8.59 2.60 -12.43
C SER A 9 8.68 1.10 -12.16
N ASN A 10 7.56 0.44 -11.81
CA ASN A 10 7.57 -0.96 -11.37
C ASN A 10 6.39 -1.73 -11.97
N ASP A 11 6.68 -2.90 -12.56
CA ASP A 11 5.68 -3.83 -13.12
C ASP A 11 5.18 -4.82 -12.04
N GLY A 12 4.53 -4.31 -10.99
CA GLY A 12 4.00 -5.16 -9.91
C GLY A 12 3.55 -4.42 -8.66
N TYR A 13 3.22 -5.19 -7.63
CA TYR A 13 2.94 -4.69 -6.29
C TYR A 13 4.23 -4.19 -5.65
N VAL A 14 4.27 -2.92 -5.28
CA VAL A 14 5.43 -2.34 -4.61
C VAL A 14 5.19 -2.31 -3.11
N VAL A 15 6.06 -2.94 -2.33
CA VAL A 15 6.08 -2.76 -0.88
C VAL A 15 7.00 -1.58 -0.60
N ALA A 16 6.47 -0.55 0.04
CA ALA A 16 7.21 0.67 0.29
C ALA A 16 7.09 1.11 1.76
N GLN A 17 8.21 1.58 2.31
CA GLN A 17 8.26 2.11 3.65
C GLN A 17 7.84 3.58 3.64
N ILE A 18 6.94 3.96 4.55
CA ILE A 18 6.58 5.34 4.83
C ILE A 18 7.57 5.88 5.85
N LYS A 19 8.38 6.86 5.45
CA LYS A 19 9.36 7.52 6.31
C LYS A 19 8.74 8.70 7.06
N VAL A 20 7.84 9.40 6.40
CA VAL A 20 7.20 10.61 6.94
C VAL A 20 5.73 10.64 6.53
N ARG A 21 4.86 10.94 7.50
CA ARG A 21 3.44 11.29 7.28
C ARG A 21 3.22 12.76 7.59
N ASP A 22 2.32 13.39 6.86
CA ASP A 22 1.80 14.71 7.21
C ASP A 22 0.84 14.62 8.42
N SER A 23 0.46 15.77 8.96
CA SER A 23 -0.39 15.87 10.17
C SER A 23 -1.79 15.27 10.03
N ASP A 24 -2.25 15.07 8.79
CA ASP A 24 -3.52 14.43 8.45
C ASP A 24 -3.41 12.91 8.24
N GLY A 25 -2.20 12.33 8.42
CA GLY A 25 -1.90 10.92 8.21
C GLY A 25 -1.50 10.57 6.78
N THR A 26 -1.48 11.54 5.85
CA THR A 26 -1.12 11.32 4.45
C THR A 26 0.37 10.98 4.32
N PRO A 27 0.74 9.87 3.64
CA PRO A 27 2.15 9.55 3.38
C PRO A 27 2.81 10.62 2.51
N ARG A 28 3.92 11.20 2.97
CA ARG A 28 4.64 12.26 2.27
C ARG A 28 5.99 11.82 1.70
N ASP A 29 6.71 10.99 2.46
CA ASP A 29 7.99 10.43 2.01
C ASP A 29 7.94 8.91 2.08
N ILE A 30 8.14 8.28 0.92
CA ILE A 30 7.99 6.85 0.72
C ILE A 30 9.22 6.32 0.00
N GLU A 31 9.76 5.23 0.51
CA GLU A 31 10.92 4.52 -0.01
C GLU A 31 10.52 3.10 -0.44
N PRO A 32 10.56 2.77 -1.74
CA PRO A 32 10.34 1.39 -2.20
C PRO A 32 11.34 0.42 -1.57
N LYS A 33 10.86 -0.74 -1.11
CA LYS A 33 11.70 -1.80 -0.51
C LYS A 33 11.74 -3.05 -1.37
N SER A 34 10.60 -3.47 -1.88
CA SER A 34 10.50 -4.63 -2.77
C SER A 34 9.39 -4.44 -3.80
N CYS A 35 9.49 -5.20 -4.90
CA CYS A 35 8.47 -5.30 -5.92
C CYS A 35 8.11 -6.79 -6.08
N CYS A 36 6.82 -7.09 -6.05
CA CYS A 36 6.25 -8.43 -6.08
C CYS A 36 5.27 -8.55 -7.24
N LEU A 37 5.08 -9.76 -7.76
CA LEU A 37 4.17 -9.98 -8.88
C LEU A 37 2.74 -10.24 -8.40
N THR A 38 2.57 -10.75 -7.18
CA THR A 38 1.26 -11.05 -6.60
C THR A 38 1.01 -10.28 -5.30
N PHE A 39 -0.27 -10.07 -4.96
CA PHE A 39 -0.63 -9.43 -3.69
C PHE A 39 -0.19 -10.26 -2.47
N GLU A 40 -0.27 -11.59 -2.55
CA GLU A 40 0.12 -12.48 -1.45
C GLU A 40 1.62 -12.37 -1.10
N GLU A 41 2.48 -12.29 -2.12
CA GLU A 41 3.91 -12.04 -1.93
C GLU A 41 4.16 -10.68 -1.28
N ALA A 42 3.45 -9.64 -1.72
CA ALA A 42 3.57 -8.30 -1.13
C ALA A 42 3.13 -8.27 0.34
N VAL A 43 2.13 -9.07 0.72
CA VAL A 43 1.71 -9.21 2.13
C VAL A 43 2.80 -9.89 2.97
N ARG A 44 3.40 -10.99 2.47
CA ARG A 44 4.51 -11.67 3.17
C ARG A 44 5.73 -10.75 3.34
N GLU A 45 6.06 -9.98 2.31
CA GLU A 45 7.13 -8.98 2.36
C GLU A 45 6.82 -7.83 3.34
N ARG A 46 5.57 -7.38 3.41
CA ARG A 46 5.16 -6.41 4.45
C ARG A 46 5.33 -6.98 5.86
N GLU A 47 4.96 -8.24 6.07
CA GLU A 47 5.08 -8.92 7.37
C GLU A 47 6.54 -9.14 7.78
N SER A 48 7.45 -9.37 6.82
CA SER A 48 8.89 -9.49 7.08
C SER A 48 9.52 -8.16 7.54
N LEU A 49 8.88 -7.04 7.24
CA LEU A 49 9.28 -5.68 7.64
C LEU A 49 8.63 -5.22 8.96
N SER A 50 8.27 -6.15 9.84
CA SER A 50 7.62 -5.89 11.12
C SER A 50 8.30 -4.77 11.94
N GLY A 51 7.49 -3.83 12.45
CA GLY A 51 7.94 -2.65 13.18
C GLY A 51 8.21 -1.42 12.31
N MET A 52 8.11 -1.53 10.98
CA MET A 52 8.15 -0.40 10.06
C MET A 52 6.74 0.00 9.62
N ASP A 53 6.54 1.30 9.37
CA ASP A 53 5.34 1.80 8.71
C ASP A 53 5.45 1.52 7.20
N VAL A 54 4.68 0.55 6.71
CA VAL A 54 4.81 0.01 5.35
C VAL A 54 3.45 0.01 4.66
N ILE A 55 3.46 0.38 3.39
CA ILE A 55 2.31 0.33 2.50
C ILE A 55 2.59 -0.62 1.34
N ILE A 56 1.55 -1.34 0.91
CA ILE A 56 1.56 -2.10 -0.34
C ILE A 56 0.90 -1.21 -1.39
N CYS A 57 1.62 -0.93 -2.45
CA CYS A 57 1.20 -0.09 -3.57
C CYS A 57 0.87 -1.00 -4.75
N PRO A 58 -0.40 -1.19 -5.13
CA PRO A 58 -0.73 -2.01 -6.29
C PRO A 58 -0.29 -1.31 -7.59
N PRO A 59 -0.11 -2.05 -8.70
CA PRO A 59 0.30 -1.48 -9.99
C PRO A 59 -0.83 -0.64 -10.64
N PHE A 60 -1.04 0.59 -10.17
CA PHE A 60 -2.03 1.48 -10.77
C PHE A 60 -1.57 1.97 -12.15
N GLY A 61 -2.22 1.48 -13.21
CA GLY A 61 -2.01 1.97 -14.58
C GLY A 61 -1.93 0.89 -15.64
N TYR A 62 -1.81 -0.38 -15.25
CA TYR A 62 -1.86 -1.52 -16.17
C TYR A 62 -3.15 -2.29 -15.90
N GLY A 63 -3.96 -2.48 -16.93
CA GLY A 63 -5.31 -3.07 -16.84
C GLY A 63 -5.36 -4.54 -16.43
N ASP A 64 -4.28 -5.08 -15.87
CA ASP A 64 -4.07 -6.51 -15.60
C ASP A 64 -4.16 -6.88 -14.11
N ILE A 65 -4.58 -5.97 -13.23
CA ILE A 65 -4.90 -6.36 -11.84
C ILE A 65 -6.31 -6.94 -11.80
N SER A 66 -6.44 -8.13 -11.23
CA SER A 66 -7.75 -8.75 -11.05
C SER A 66 -8.65 -7.91 -10.09
N PRO A 67 -9.97 -7.87 -10.33
CA PRO A 67 -10.90 -7.24 -9.38
C PRO A 67 -10.82 -7.83 -7.96
N ALA A 68 -10.46 -9.11 -7.84
CA ALA A 68 -10.27 -9.79 -6.56
C ALA A 68 -9.08 -9.20 -5.77
N GLU A 69 -7.91 -9.08 -6.40
CA GLU A 69 -6.74 -8.51 -5.73
C GLU A 69 -6.89 -7.02 -5.43
N THR A 70 -7.63 -6.30 -6.30
CA THR A 70 -8.01 -4.91 -6.01
C THR A 70 -8.86 -4.85 -4.74
N ALA A 71 -9.89 -5.70 -4.62
CA ALA A 71 -10.74 -5.77 -3.44
C ALA A 71 -9.95 -6.17 -2.18
N ASP A 72 -9.00 -7.10 -2.28
CA ASP A 72 -8.14 -7.52 -1.17
C ASP A 72 -7.20 -6.40 -0.72
N TYR A 73 -6.63 -5.62 -1.65
CA TYR A 73 -5.90 -4.40 -1.32
C TYR A 73 -6.77 -3.41 -0.55
N PHE A 74 -7.98 -3.10 -1.04
CA PHE A 74 -8.88 -2.16 -0.35
C PHE A 74 -9.26 -2.67 1.05
N ARG A 75 -9.52 -3.98 1.21
CA ARG A 75 -9.77 -4.58 2.53
C ARG A 75 -8.56 -4.49 3.45
N ALA A 76 -7.35 -4.75 2.95
CA ALA A 76 -6.14 -4.68 3.76
C ALA A 76 -5.72 -3.24 4.11
N TYR A 77 -6.06 -2.26 3.27
CA TYR A 77 -5.70 -0.86 3.49
C TYR A 77 -6.76 -0.11 4.32
N PHE A 78 -8.05 -0.35 4.03
CA PHE A 78 -9.16 0.33 4.70
C PHE A 78 -9.84 -0.51 5.78
N GLY A 79 -9.79 -1.84 5.72
CA GLY A 79 -10.34 -2.72 6.76
C GLY A 79 -9.59 -2.61 8.08
N THR A 80 -8.28 -2.36 8.04
CA THR A 80 -7.47 -1.98 9.22
C THR A 80 -7.82 -0.58 9.75
N ASN A 81 -8.52 0.23 8.95
CA ASN A 81 -9.06 1.55 9.32
C ASN A 81 -10.57 1.52 9.61
N ALA A 82 -11.22 0.35 9.70
CA ALA A 82 -12.64 0.28 10.01
C ALA A 82 -12.96 0.92 11.39
N ASP A 83 -12.03 0.86 12.33
CA ASP A 83 -12.12 1.59 13.61
C ASP A 83 -12.05 3.13 13.43
N VAL A 84 -11.33 3.62 12.42
CA VAL A 84 -11.19 5.06 12.11
C VAL A 84 -12.41 5.58 11.33
N LEU A 85 -13.02 4.75 10.48
CA LEU A 85 -14.25 5.09 9.75
C LEU A 85 -15.49 5.10 10.67
N ASN A 86 -15.56 4.20 11.66
CA ASN A 86 -16.65 4.22 12.65
C ASN A 86 -16.61 5.44 13.59
N GLN A 87 -15.47 6.10 13.77
CA GLN A 87 -15.38 7.34 14.57
C GLN A 87 -15.86 8.60 13.85
N ARG A 88 -16.15 8.54 12.55
CA ARG A 88 -16.63 9.70 11.76
C ARG A 88 -18.12 9.65 11.42
N LEU A 89 -18.83 8.60 11.86
CA LEU A 89 -20.26 8.41 11.64
C LEU A 89 -21.10 8.47 12.93
N CYS A 90 -20.49 8.87 14.05
CA CYS A 90 -21.18 9.16 15.32
C CYS A 90 -21.12 10.66 15.65
#